data_AF-A0A7S4J2S3-F1
#
_entry.id   AF-A0A7S4J2S3-F1
#
_cell.length_a   1.000
_cell.length_b   1.000
_cell.length_c   1.000
_cell.angle_alpha   90.00
_cell.angle_beta   90.00
_cell.angle_gamma   90.00
#
_symmetry.space_group_name_H-M   'P 1'
#
loop_
_entity.id
_entity.type
_entity.pdbx_description
1 polymer ?
#
loop_
_entity_poly.entity_id
_entity_poly.type
_entity_poly.pdbx_seq_one_letter_code
_entity_poly.pdbx_strand_id
1 'polypeptide(L)'
;MTPPAPILTPALLVDIFDAPVPYKEDSEEAQCSAIIDKLSASEVEAAARTSYAYHVASASSDDDIRALATDDVRRKMALRMARRHLEQKCLHGSRMKALESFRDCLKFRSEWEVDKLRFCFRRKDDGGDAMAGGDAATNGAAAADHKNEGGSRGIKCASLSIREEELPDAATRAKYEAMIRADEAAQPLFVRGRDVKDRAVVVKFPRTTAECDEDSYVLAHIYVAERGVAATEIYSRGREEKLLAVVDFENYGESCRPPFRAIKRLSRTLQDNYPERLDHFIVIEPPFWVRALFSMMRPFLDPDTKGKVVLVNGEAQRVERVSPHIERREAMPFMLPGGELSSKVDVDQYMHDIPFFASYEV
;
A
#
# COMPACT_ATOMS: atom_id res chain seq x y z
N MET A 1 6.67 23.76 -4.68
CA MET A 1 6.26 23.42 -3.30
C MET A 1 5.64 22.04 -3.38
N THR A 2 6.24 21.07 -2.70
CA THR A 2 5.67 19.73 -2.50
C THR A 2 4.30 19.90 -1.81
N PRO A 3 3.21 19.31 -2.31
CA PRO A 3 1.94 19.39 -1.63
C PRO A 3 2.08 18.82 -0.21
N PRO A 4 1.41 19.38 0.80
CA PRO A 4 1.48 18.85 2.15
C PRO A 4 0.99 17.39 2.15
N ALA A 5 1.65 16.54 2.92
CA ALA A 5 1.25 15.15 3.08
C ALA A 5 -0.25 15.07 3.40
N PRO A 6 -0.98 14.09 2.82
CA PRO A 6 -2.41 13.98 3.03
C PRO A 6 -2.70 13.88 4.53
N ILE A 7 -3.76 14.55 4.96
CA ILE A 7 -4.21 14.52 6.35
C ILE A 7 -5.51 13.71 6.37
N LEU A 8 -5.57 12.68 7.22
CA LEU A 8 -6.76 11.86 7.33
C LEU A 8 -7.80 12.59 8.18
N THR A 9 -8.73 13.29 7.55
CA THR A 9 -9.80 14.02 8.23
C THR A 9 -11.07 13.16 8.33
N PRO A 10 -11.96 13.43 9.31
CA PRO A 10 -13.28 12.79 9.34
C PRO A 10 -14.04 12.95 8.01
N ALA A 11 -13.96 14.12 7.38
CA ALA A 11 -14.60 14.37 6.09
C ALA A 11 -14.04 13.49 4.96
N LEU A 12 -12.72 13.29 4.93
CA LEU A 12 -12.09 12.39 3.96
C LEU A 12 -12.47 10.92 4.20
N LEU A 13 -12.62 10.50 5.46
CA LEU A 13 -13.13 9.15 5.78
C LEU A 13 -14.55 8.97 5.24
N VAL A 14 -15.43 9.96 5.44
CA VAL A 14 -16.79 9.94 4.89
C VAL A 14 -16.76 9.86 3.36
N ASP A 15 -15.96 10.69 2.68
CA ASP A 15 -15.81 10.62 1.20
C ASP A 15 -15.42 9.20 0.73
N ILE A 16 -14.48 8.55 1.42
CA ILE A 16 -14.03 7.18 1.11
C ILE A 16 -15.16 6.17 1.36
N PHE A 17 -15.90 6.31 2.46
CA PHE A 17 -16.99 5.40 2.82
C PHE A 17 -18.22 5.55 1.93
N ASP A 18 -18.43 6.73 1.36
CA ASP A 18 -19.50 7.00 0.40
C ASP A 18 -19.16 6.53 -1.01
N ALA A 19 -17.89 6.30 -1.32
CA ALA A 19 -17.48 5.77 -2.62
C ALA A 19 -18.14 4.40 -2.89
N PRO A 20 -18.82 4.24 -4.05
CA PRO A 20 -19.56 3.02 -4.36
C PRO A 20 -18.61 1.84 -4.56
N VAL A 21 -19.10 0.63 -4.30
CA VAL A 21 -18.36 -0.59 -4.65
C VAL A 21 -18.30 -0.69 -6.18
N PRO A 22 -17.11 -0.82 -6.80
CA PRO A 22 -16.96 -0.74 -8.25
C PRO A 22 -17.32 -2.07 -8.92
N TYR A 23 -18.60 -2.42 -8.93
CA TYR A 23 -19.12 -3.58 -9.66
C TYR A 23 -19.00 -3.38 -11.17
N LYS A 24 -18.62 -4.45 -11.90
CA LYS A 24 -18.57 -4.47 -13.36
C LYS A 24 -19.92 -4.80 -14.00
N GLU A 25 -20.73 -5.58 -13.30
CA GLU A 25 -22.03 -6.07 -13.76
C GLU A 25 -23.02 -6.09 -12.59
N ASP A 26 -24.31 -5.87 -12.88
CA ASP A 26 -25.40 -5.85 -11.87
C ASP A 26 -25.48 -7.14 -11.04
N SER A 27 -25.04 -8.27 -11.63
CA SER A 27 -25.07 -9.56 -10.95
C SER A 27 -24.00 -9.72 -9.87
N GLU A 28 -22.92 -8.92 -9.91
CA GLU A 28 -21.80 -9.04 -8.97
C GLU A 28 -22.19 -8.66 -7.55
N GLU A 29 -23.05 -7.65 -7.38
CA GLU A 29 -23.49 -7.19 -6.06
C GLU A 29 -24.20 -8.31 -5.29
N ALA A 30 -25.14 -9.00 -5.95
CA ALA A 30 -25.87 -10.13 -5.36
C ALA A 30 -24.93 -11.29 -5.03
N GLN A 31 -23.94 -11.55 -5.88
CA GLN A 31 -22.95 -12.61 -5.65
C GLN A 31 -22.03 -12.28 -4.47
N CYS A 32 -21.56 -11.04 -4.37
CA CYS A 32 -20.75 -10.55 -3.25
C CYS A 32 -21.55 -10.59 -1.95
N SER A 33 -22.80 -10.11 -1.97
CA SER A 33 -23.69 -10.17 -0.81
C SER A 33 -23.86 -11.60 -0.31
N ALA A 34 -24.07 -12.56 -1.22
CA ALA A 34 -24.20 -13.96 -0.84
C ALA A 34 -22.89 -14.61 -0.30
N ILE A 35 -21.71 -14.02 -0.58
CA ILE A 35 -20.46 -14.38 0.10
C ILE A 35 -20.50 -13.83 1.52
N ILE A 36 -20.79 -12.53 1.68
CA ILE A 36 -20.84 -11.86 2.99
C ILE A 36 -21.84 -12.50 3.93
N ASP A 37 -23.02 -12.90 3.44
CA ASP A 37 -24.08 -13.50 4.26
C ASP A 37 -23.71 -14.91 4.79
N LYS A 38 -22.62 -15.51 4.30
CA LYS A 38 -22.05 -16.78 4.81
C LYS A 38 -20.94 -16.59 5.84
N LEU A 39 -20.56 -15.34 6.11
CA LEU A 39 -19.50 -14.99 7.04
C LEU A 39 -20.07 -14.70 8.42
N SER A 40 -19.30 -15.02 9.45
CA SER A 40 -19.53 -14.57 10.81
C SER A 40 -19.28 -13.07 10.94
N ALA A 41 -19.81 -12.44 12.01
CA ALA A 41 -19.59 -11.01 12.25
C ALA A 41 -18.10 -10.65 12.37
N SER A 42 -17.28 -11.52 12.95
CA SER A 42 -15.82 -11.31 13.05
C SER A 42 -15.12 -11.44 11.70
N GLU A 43 -15.55 -12.36 10.84
CA GLU A 43 -15.04 -12.47 9.47
C GLU A 43 -15.40 -11.22 8.64
N VAL A 44 -16.61 -10.67 8.80
CA VAL A 44 -17.02 -9.43 8.13
C VAL A 44 -16.20 -8.24 8.63
N GLU A 45 -15.97 -8.13 9.94
CA GLU A 45 -15.09 -7.10 10.51
C GLU A 45 -13.66 -7.20 9.95
N ALA A 46 -13.08 -8.41 9.95
CA ALA A 46 -11.73 -8.63 9.42
C ALA A 46 -11.64 -8.31 7.91
N ALA A 47 -12.69 -8.61 7.15
CA ALA A 47 -12.76 -8.25 5.73
C ALA A 47 -12.86 -6.74 5.51
N ALA A 48 -13.66 -6.06 6.33
CA ALA A 48 -13.81 -4.61 6.28
C ALA A 48 -12.48 -3.89 6.60
N ARG A 49 -11.71 -4.41 7.56
CA ARG A 49 -10.37 -3.92 7.93
C ARG A 49 -9.32 -4.07 6.82
N THR A 50 -9.63 -4.74 5.69
CA THR A 50 -8.76 -4.65 4.50
C THR A 50 -8.74 -3.25 3.88
N SER A 51 -9.77 -2.42 4.12
CA SER A 51 -9.72 -0.97 3.91
C SER A 51 -8.89 -0.34 5.04
N TYR A 52 -7.91 0.49 4.67
CA TYR A 52 -7.09 1.20 5.64
C TYR A 52 -7.91 2.27 6.35
N ALA A 53 -8.73 3.02 5.61
CA ALA A 53 -9.64 4.03 6.15
C ALA A 53 -10.61 3.44 7.19
N TYR A 54 -11.23 2.29 6.86
CA TYR A 54 -12.12 1.61 7.81
C TYR A 54 -11.36 1.11 9.03
N HIS A 55 -10.20 0.47 8.84
CA HIS A 55 -9.38 -0.01 9.94
C HIS A 55 -9.01 1.11 10.91
N VAL A 56 -8.56 2.25 10.39
CA VAL A 56 -8.25 3.42 11.22
C VAL A 56 -9.48 3.94 11.96
N ALA A 57 -10.62 4.05 11.27
CA ALA A 57 -11.84 4.53 11.90
C ALA A 57 -12.33 3.58 13.01
N SER A 58 -12.42 2.27 12.75
CA SER A 58 -12.92 1.30 13.71
C SER A 58 -11.95 1.05 14.88
N ALA A 59 -10.64 1.23 14.65
CA ALA A 59 -9.60 1.12 15.67
C ALA A 59 -9.39 2.43 16.47
N SER A 60 -10.09 3.51 16.13
CA SER A 60 -9.85 4.81 16.76
C SER A 60 -10.23 4.83 18.24
N SER A 61 -9.45 5.55 19.04
CA SER A 61 -9.81 5.93 20.41
C SER A 61 -10.66 7.20 20.48
N ASP A 62 -10.89 7.88 19.35
CA ASP A 62 -11.85 8.97 19.23
C ASP A 62 -13.23 8.38 18.88
N ASP A 63 -14.21 8.62 19.76
CA ASP A 63 -15.57 8.08 19.63
C ASP A 63 -16.30 8.60 18.39
N ASP A 64 -16.05 9.86 17.99
CA ASP A 64 -16.70 10.47 16.83
C ASP A 64 -16.16 9.86 15.52
N ILE A 65 -14.84 9.64 15.46
CA ILE A 65 -14.21 8.94 14.33
C ILE A 65 -14.69 7.50 14.26
N ARG A 66 -14.77 6.82 15.40
CA ARG A 66 -15.23 5.43 15.46
C ARG A 66 -16.70 5.28 15.09
N ALA A 67 -17.54 6.28 15.39
CA ALA A 67 -18.94 6.30 14.98
C ALA A 67 -19.12 6.33 13.45
N LEU A 68 -18.11 6.76 12.68
CA LEU A 68 -18.14 6.69 11.21
C LEU A 68 -18.07 5.26 10.67
N ALA A 69 -17.49 4.32 11.44
CA ALA A 69 -17.37 2.91 11.07
C ALA A 69 -18.69 2.15 11.35
N THR A 70 -19.77 2.59 10.70
CA THR A 70 -21.11 2.00 10.87
C THR A 70 -21.20 0.58 10.30
N ASP A 71 -22.26 -0.14 10.66
CA ASP A 71 -22.55 -1.47 10.12
C ASP A 71 -22.66 -1.49 8.58
N ASP A 72 -23.19 -0.41 7.98
CA ASP A 72 -23.28 -0.25 6.52
C ASP A 72 -21.88 -0.09 5.91
N VAL A 73 -21.05 0.79 6.48
CA VAL A 73 -19.67 0.99 6.03
C VAL A 73 -18.87 -0.30 6.15
N ARG A 74 -18.99 -1.00 7.28
CA ARG A 74 -18.36 -2.31 7.51
C ARG A 74 -18.75 -3.31 6.42
N ARG A 75 -20.06 -3.46 6.16
CA ARG A 75 -20.54 -4.37 5.11
C ARG A 75 -20.02 -3.94 3.73
N LYS A 76 -20.04 -2.65 3.41
CA LYS A 76 -19.58 -2.09 2.14
C LYS A 76 -18.09 -2.37 1.91
N MET A 77 -17.24 -2.19 2.92
CA MET A 77 -15.81 -2.49 2.82
C MET A 77 -15.54 -3.99 2.70
N ALA A 78 -16.32 -4.83 3.37
CA ALA A 78 -16.25 -6.28 3.19
C ALA A 78 -16.67 -6.71 1.76
N LEU A 79 -17.72 -6.08 1.19
CA LEU A 79 -18.17 -6.33 -0.19
C LEU A 79 -17.07 -6.03 -1.22
N ARG A 80 -16.28 -4.97 -1.01
CA ARG A 80 -15.11 -4.66 -1.85
C ARG A 80 -14.09 -5.80 -1.88
N MET A 81 -13.79 -6.41 -0.74
CA MET A 81 -12.94 -7.60 -0.68
C MET A 81 -13.58 -8.79 -1.39
N ALA A 82 -14.88 -9.03 -1.16
CA ALA A 82 -15.60 -10.15 -1.79
C ALA A 82 -15.57 -10.04 -3.32
N ARG A 83 -15.76 -8.82 -3.85
CA ARG A 83 -15.67 -8.52 -5.28
C ARG A 83 -14.32 -8.91 -5.87
N ARG A 84 -13.21 -8.55 -5.22
CA ARG A 84 -11.86 -8.88 -5.71
C ARG A 84 -11.60 -10.39 -5.78
N HIS A 85 -12.03 -11.15 -4.76
CA HIS A 85 -11.93 -12.61 -4.77
C HIS A 85 -12.87 -13.24 -5.82
N LEU A 86 -14.05 -12.67 -6.00
CA LEU A 86 -14.99 -13.12 -7.03
C LEU A 86 -14.41 -12.90 -8.43
N GLU A 87 -13.91 -11.70 -8.73
CA GLU A 87 -13.29 -11.35 -10.02
C GLU A 87 -12.14 -12.31 -10.37
N GLN A 88 -11.24 -12.58 -9.41
CA GLN A 88 -10.14 -13.51 -9.61
C GLN A 88 -10.61 -14.96 -9.86
N LYS A 89 -11.60 -15.44 -9.10
CA LYS A 89 -12.02 -16.86 -9.15
C LYS A 89 -13.13 -17.13 -10.16
N CYS A 90 -13.87 -16.13 -10.63
CA CYS A 90 -14.78 -16.27 -11.77
C CYS A 90 -14.02 -16.71 -13.04
N LEU A 91 -12.76 -16.31 -13.20
CA LEU A 91 -11.85 -16.82 -14.24
C LEU A 91 -11.51 -18.33 -14.07
N HIS A 92 -11.72 -18.91 -12.88
CA HIS A 92 -11.31 -20.27 -12.50
C HIS A 92 -12.44 -21.16 -11.93
N GLY A 93 -13.69 -20.69 -11.97
CA GLY A 93 -14.92 -21.40 -11.59
C GLY A 93 -15.46 -21.11 -10.19
N SER A 94 -16.81 -21.03 -10.12
CA SER A 94 -17.72 -21.03 -8.96
C SER A 94 -17.42 -20.10 -7.77
N ARG A 95 -18.46 -19.35 -7.36
CA ARG A 95 -18.57 -18.58 -6.09
C ARG A 95 -18.05 -19.32 -4.86
N MET A 96 -18.12 -20.65 -4.81
CA MET A 96 -17.57 -21.43 -3.70
C MET A 96 -16.05 -21.29 -3.57
N LYS A 97 -15.31 -21.30 -4.69
CA LYS A 97 -13.85 -21.11 -4.66
C LYS A 97 -13.48 -19.68 -4.25
N ALA A 98 -14.30 -18.70 -4.65
CA ALA A 98 -14.15 -17.32 -4.19
C ALA A 98 -14.31 -17.23 -2.66
N LEU A 99 -15.33 -17.88 -2.09
CA LEU A 99 -15.54 -17.92 -0.63
C LEU A 99 -14.41 -18.63 0.12
N GLU A 100 -13.91 -19.75 -0.41
CA GLU A 100 -12.77 -20.47 0.17
C GLU A 100 -11.51 -19.59 0.18
N SER A 101 -11.14 -19.03 -0.98
CA SER A 101 -10.01 -18.11 -1.11
C SER A 101 -10.14 -16.86 -0.25
N PHE A 102 -11.36 -16.36 -0.08
CA PHE A 102 -11.65 -15.23 0.81
C PHE A 102 -11.33 -15.58 2.26
N ARG A 103 -11.77 -16.75 2.75
CA ARG A 103 -11.48 -17.22 4.11
C ARG A 103 -10.00 -17.50 4.34
N ASP A 104 -9.32 -18.08 3.34
CA ASP A 104 -7.88 -18.28 3.39
C ASP A 104 -7.14 -16.96 3.53
N CYS A 105 -7.59 -15.91 2.83
CA CYS A 105 -7.04 -14.57 2.98
C CYS A 105 -7.27 -14.00 4.39
N LEU A 106 -8.48 -14.15 4.96
CA LEU A 106 -8.75 -13.72 6.34
C LEU A 106 -7.87 -14.45 7.35
N LYS A 107 -7.69 -15.76 7.17
CA LYS A 107 -6.80 -16.57 8.00
C LYS A 107 -5.35 -16.07 7.91
N PHE A 108 -4.84 -15.85 6.70
CA PHE A 108 -3.52 -15.29 6.48
C PHE A 108 -3.36 -13.93 7.19
N ARG A 109 -4.31 -13.01 7.04
CA ARG A 109 -4.26 -11.69 7.69
C ARG A 109 -4.21 -11.79 9.20
N SER A 110 -4.94 -12.74 9.78
CA SER A 110 -4.92 -13.01 11.21
C SER A 110 -3.59 -13.61 11.67
N GLU A 111 -3.08 -14.64 10.98
CA GLU A 111 -1.83 -15.33 11.34
C GLU A 111 -0.60 -14.43 11.20
N TRP A 112 -0.61 -13.52 10.23
CA TRP A 112 0.45 -12.55 9.96
C TRP A 112 0.22 -11.20 10.61
N GLU A 113 -0.82 -11.08 11.46
CA GLU A 113 -1.21 -9.84 12.15
C GLU A 113 -1.09 -8.59 11.26
N VAL A 114 -1.60 -8.69 10.02
CA VAL A 114 -1.37 -7.68 8.96
C VAL A 114 -1.90 -6.30 9.35
N ASP A 115 -2.96 -6.26 10.16
CA ASP A 115 -3.50 -5.00 10.66
C ASP A 115 -2.50 -4.28 11.60
N LYS A 116 -1.79 -5.04 12.46
CA LYS A 116 -0.73 -4.51 13.34
C LYS A 116 0.55 -4.15 12.57
N LEU A 117 0.83 -4.86 11.47
CA LEU A 117 1.94 -4.53 10.57
C LEU A 117 1.86 -3.07 10.07
N ARG A 118 0.65 -2.52 9.91
CA ARG A 118 0.43 -1.12 9.49
C ARG A 118 0.95 -0.07 10.49
N PHE A 119 1.20 -0.47 11.73
CA PHE A 119 1.64 0.42 12.80
C PHE A 119 3.04 0.09 13.33
N CYS A 120 3.76 -0.88 12.74
CA CYS A 120 5.05 -1.34 13.27
C CYS A 120 6.12 -0.23 13.32
N PHE A 121 6.17 0.68 12.35
CA PHE A 121 7.11 1.81 12.36
C PHE A 121 6.53 3.12 12.93
N ARG A 122 5.35 3.08 13.54
CA ARG A 122 4.79 4.26 14.21
C ARG A 122 5.66 4.60 15.42
N ARG A 123 6.22 5.81 15.50
CA ARG A 123 6.87 6.28 16.74
C ARG A 123 5.84 6.33 17.88
N LYS A 124 6.24 5.90 19.07
CA LYS A 124 5.42 6.18 20.26
C LYS A 124 5.32 7.69 20.36
N ASP A 125 4.11 8.18 20.60
CA ASP A 125 3.92 9.57 20.97
C ASP A 125 4.56 9.70 22.35
N ASP A 126 5.85 10.06 22.38
CA ASP A 126 6.53 10.41 23.61
C ASP A 126 5.75 11.61 24.16
N GLY A 127 4.91 11.35 25.16
CA GLY A 127 4.11 12.37 25.84
C GLY A 127 5.01 13.56 26.13
N GLY A 128 4.53 14.75 25.75
CA GLY A 128 5.33 15.96 25.70
C GLY A 128 6.21 16.16 26.94
N ASP A 129 7.52 16.01 26.72
CA ASP A 129 8.58 16.72 27.43
C ASP A 129 9.71 16.91 26.42
N ALA A 130 9.45 17.77 25.42
CA ALA A 130 10.52 18.48 24.76
C ALA A 130 11.14 19.40 25.82
N MET A 131 12.14 18.87 26.52
CA MET A 131 13.04 19.60 27.40
C MET A 131 13.48 20.89 26.73
N ALA A 132 13.03 22.00 27.32
CA ALA A 132 13.66 23.29 27.14
C ALA A 132 15.09 23.24 27.71
N GLY A 133 16.05 23.70 26.90
CA GLY A 133 17.44 23.99 27.31
C GLY A 133 18.45 23.54 26.26
N GLY A 134 19.21 24.41 25.58
CA GLY A 134 19.34 25.86 25.71
C GLY A 134 20.15 26.47 24.56
N ASP A 135 19.87 27.75 24.32
CA ASP A 135 20.71 28.86 23.86
C ASP A 135 21.74 28.70 22.73
N ALA A 136 21.49 29.40 21.62
CA ALA A 136 22.31 30.56 21.22
C ALA A 136 21.64 31.46 20.16
N ALA A 137 21.27 32.67 20.63
CA ALA A 137 21.46 33.98 19.99
C ALA A 137 20.69 34.41 18.69
N THR A 138 19.64 35.21 18.95
CA THR A 138 19.36 36.59 18.44
C THR A 138 19.10 36.91 16.96
N ASN A 139 17.86 37.38 16.72
CA ASN A 139 17.40 38.63 16.05
C ASN A 139 16.17 38.30 15.16
N GLY A 140 15.02 38.98 15.15
CA GLY A 140 14.51 40.20 15.76
C GLY A 140 13.39 40.74 14.84
N ALA A 141 12.18 40.97 15.38
CA ALA A 141 11.00 41.64 14.78
C ALA A 141 10.34 40.96 13.55
N ALA A 142 9.03 40.98 13.29
CA ALA A 142 7.92 41.80 13.76
C ALA A 142 6.60 41.00 13.66
N ALA A 143 5.64 41.37 14.50
CA ALA A 143 4.31 40.81 14.60
C ALA A 143 3.40 41.11 13.40
N ALA A 144 2.52 40.18 13.07
CA ALA A 144 1.21 40.48 12.50
C ALA A 144 0.22 39.38 12.89
N ASP A 145 -0.73 39.76 13.75
CA ASP A 145 -1.95 39.04 14.09
C ASP A 145 -2.70 38.59 12.84
N HIS A 146 -3.06 37.31 12.77
CA HIS A 146 -4.31 36.87 12.14
C HIS A 146 -4.90 35.72 12.93
N LYS A 147 -5.92 36.06 13.73
CA LYS A 147 -6.93 35.11 14.21
C LYS A 147 -7.61 34.49 13.00
N ASN A 148 -7.59 33.17 12.88
CA ASN A 148 -8.58 32.46 12.09
C ASN A 148 -9.13 31.30 12.92
N GLU A 149 -10.33 31.52 13.46
CA GLU A 149 -11.17 30.49 14.07
C GLU A 149 -11.78 29.65 12.95
N GLY A 150 -11.65 28.33 13.06
CA GLY A 150 -12.15 27.37 12.07
C GLY A 150 -11.21 26.18 11.86
N GLY A 151 -10.69 25.62 12.95
CA GLY A 151 -9.75 24.49 12.87
C GLY A 151 -10.47 23.18 12.62
N SER A 152 -10.62 22.77 11.36
CA SER A 152 -10.81 21.35 11.04
C SER A 152 -9.55 20.61 11.50
N ARG A 153 -9.62 19.93 12.66
CA ARG A 153 -8.52 19.12 13.18
C ARG A 153 -8.30 17.94 12.25
N GLY A 154 -7.39 18.09 11.32
CA GLY A 154 -6.94 16.97 10.52
C GLY A 154 -5.91 16.13 11.28
N ILE A 155 -5.99 14.81 11.12
CA ILE A 155 -5.13 13.86 11.83
C ILE A 155 -3.81 13.68 11.07
N LYS A 156 -2.71 14.25 11.58
CA LYS A 156 -1.34 13.94 11.15
C LYS A 156 -0.99 12.49 11.56
N CYS A 157 -0.07 11.81 10.89
CA CYS A 157 0.27 10.41 11.22
C CYS A 157 0.76 10.20 12.66
N ALA A 158 1.43 11.20 13.26
CA ALA A 158 1.78 11.23 14.69
C ALA A 158 0.57 11.52 15.62
N SER A 159 -0.65 11.53 15.10
CA SER A 159 -1.87 11.85 15.85
C SER A 159 -3.04 10.92 15.54
N LEU A 160 -2.83 9.82 14.81
CA LEU A 160 -3.85 8.78 14.67
C LEU A 160 -4.12 8.20 16.06
N SER A 161 -5.20 8.63 16.70
CA SER A 161 -5.63 8.16 18.00
C SER A 161 -6.16 6.73 17.83
N ILE A 162 -5.27 5.74 17.92
CA ILE A 162 -5.56 4.32 17.77
C ILE A 162 -5.52 3.70 19.17
N ARG A 163 -6.47 2.82 19.46
CA ARG A 163 -6.52 2.13 20.76
C ARG A 163 -5.32 1.20 20.93
N GLU A 164 -4.81 1.12 22.15
CA GLU A 164 -3.56 0.40 22.44
C GLU A 164 -3.64 -1.09 22.07
N GLU A 165 -4.80 -1.72 22.21
CA GLU A 165 -5.01 -3.14 21.85
C GLU A 165 -4.89 -3.43 20.34
N GLU A 166 -5.03 -2.40 19.49
CA GLU A 166 -4.91 -2.52 18.03
C GLU A 166 -3.45 -2.33 17.57
N LEU A 167 -2.55 -1.89 18.46
CA LEU A 167 -1.13 -1.71 18.18
C LEU A 167 -0.35 -3.03 18.35
N PRO A 168 0.76 -3.22 17.61
CA PRO A 168 1.67 -4.33 17.89
C PRO A 168 2.32 -4.16 19.26
N ASP A 169 2.37 -5.26 20.02
CA ASP A 169 3.22 -5.33 21.21
C ASP A 169 4.71 -5.17 20.83
N ALA A 170 5.56 -4.97 21.84
CA ALA A 170 6.98 -4.72 21.64
C ALA A 170 7.71 -5.87 20.90
N ALA A 171 7.30 -7.11 21.11
CA ALA A 171 7.95 -8.27 20.50
C ALA A 171 7.56 -8.40 19.02
N THR A 172 6.27 -8.30 18.70
CA THR A 172 5.76 -8.30 17.32
C THR A 172 6.32 -7.12 16.54
N ARG A 173 6.37 -5.93 17.15
CA ARG A 173 6.98 -4.74 16.55
C ARG A 173 8.45 -4.97 16.21
N ALA A 174 9.26 -5.37 17.18
CA ALA A 174 10.69 -5.59 16.98
C ALA A 174 10.95 -6.67 15.90
N LYS A 175 10.14 -7.74 15.88
CA LYS A 175 10.21 -8.79 14.87
C LYS A 175 9.96 -8.22 13.46
N TYR A 176 8.86 -7.50 13.25
CA TYR A 176 8.53 -6.96 11.94
C TYR A 176 9.51 -5.89 11.48
N GLU A 177 9.91 -4.98 12.36
CA GLU A 177 10.93 -3.97 12.03
C GLU A 177 12.25 -4.63 11.59
N ALA A 178 12.73 -5.63 12.34
CA ALA A 178 13.98 -6.32 12.01
C ALA A 178 13.91 -7.03 10.65
N MET A 179 12.82 -7.76 10.38
CA MET A 179 12.62 -8.48 9.12
C MET A 179 12.51 -7.51 7.92
N ILE A 180 11.74 -6.43 8.06
CA ILE A 180 11.55 -5.46 6.98
C ILE A 180 12.87 -4.73 6.69
N ARG A 181 13.61 -4.33 7.73
CA ARG A 181 14.92 -3.69 7.59
C ARG A 181 15.97 -4.61 6.97
N ALA A 182 15.93 -5.91 7.27
CA ALA A 182 16.84 -6.88 6.68
C ALA A 182 16.67 -6.98 5.16
N ASP A 183 15.44 -6.93 4.63
CA ASP A 183 15.21 -6.92 3.18
C ASP A 183 15.49 -5.55 2.56
N GLU A 184 15.09 -4.47 3.24
CA GLU A 184 15.26 -3.10 2.76
C GLU A 184 16.72 -2.72 2.56
N ALA A 185 17.61 -3.10 3.50
CA ALA A 185 19.05 -2.87 3.38
C ALA A 185 19.66 -3.52 2.12
N ALA A 186 19.03 -4.57 1.59
CA ALA A 186 19.45 -5.23 0.36
C ALA A 186 18.78 -4.64 -0.89
N GLN A 187 17.53 -4.17 -0.81
CA GLN A 187 16.79 -3.56 -1.91
C GLN A 187 15.81 -2.50 -1.37
N PRO A 188 15.95 -1.23 -1.76
CA PRO A 188 14.94 -0.25 -1.41
C PRO A 188 13.61 -0.57 -2.11
N LEU A 189 12.54 -0.61 -1.31
CA LEU A 189 11.17 -0.86 -1.73
C LEU A 189 10.25 0.12 -1.01
N PHE A 190 9.55 0.98 -1.73
CA PHE A 190 8.76 2.08 -1.16
C PHE A 190 7.63 2.53 -2.08
N VAL A 191 6.74 3.39 -1.59
CA VAL A 191 5.69 4.04 -2.39
C VAL A 191 6.12 5.45 -2.73
N ARG A 192 6.12 5.83 -4.02
CA ARG A 192 6.48 7.18 -4.46
C ARG A 192 5.84 7.52 -5.81
N GLY A 193 5.15 8.65 -5.84
CA GLY A 193 4.40 9.12 -7.00
C GLY A 193 3.03 8.49 -7.12
N ARG A 194 2.22 9.06 -8.00
CA ARG A 194 0.89 8.59 -8.40
C ARG A 194 0.78 8.41 -9.90
N ASP A 195 -0.07 7.49 -10.30
CA ASP A 195 -0.44 7.36 -11.70
C ASP A 195 -1.58 8.33 -12.07
N VAL A 196 -1.96 8.38 -13.34
CA VAL A 196 -3.02 9.29 -13.87
C VAL A 196 -4.42 9.03 -13.30
N LYS A 197 -4.62 7.99 -12.49
CA LYS A 197 -5.86 7.65 -11.81
C LYS A 197 -5.77 7.80 -10.29
N ASP A 198 -4.77 8.53 -9.79
CA ASP A 198 -4.50 8.69 -8.35
C ASP A 198 -4.08 7.39 -7.65
N ARG A 199 -3.63 6.37 -8.38
CA ARG A 199 -3.15 5.11 -7.78
C ARG A 199 -1.71 5.24 -7.36
N ALA A 200 -1.39 4.68 -6.21
CA ALA A 200 -0.04 4.73 -5.68
C ALA A 200 0.93 3.94 -6.57
N VAL A 201 2.14 4.47 -6.76
CA VAL A 201 3.22 3.79 -7.47
C VAL A 201 4.18 3.16 -6.45
N VAL A 202 4.20 1.83 -6.40
CA VAL A 202 5.19 1.05 -5.66
C VAL A 202 6.47 0.98 -6.49
N VAL A 203 7.57 1.43 -5.92
CA VAL A 203 8.89 1.47 -6.54
C VAL A 203 9.80 0.43 -5.90
N LYS A 204 10.42 -0.39 -6.73
CA LYS A 204 11.37 -1.41 -6.30
C LYS A 204 12.69 -1.23 -7.05
N PHE A 205 13.76 -1.10 -6.29
CA PHE A 205 15.12 -1.13 -6.82
C PHE A 205 15.71 -2.54 -6.81
N PRO A 206 16.77 -2.78 -7.61
CA PRO A 206 17.42 -4.07 -7.64
C PRO A 206 18.10 -4.38 -6.29
N ARG A 207 18.26 -5.68 -6.00
CA ARG A 207 19.06 -6.10 -4.84
C ARG A 207 20.54 -5.82 -5.06
N THR A 208 21.21 -5.42 -3.98
CA THR A 208 22.65 -5.19 -3.90
C THR A 208 23.41 -6.33 -3.22
N THR A 209 22.69 -7.25 -2.57
CA THR A 209 23.25 -8.43 -1.90
C THR A 209 22.51 -9.71 -2.28
N ALA A 210 23.22 -10.84 -2.21
CA ALA A 210 22.69 -12.16 -2.58
C ALA A 210 21.90 -12.81 -1.43
N GLU A 211 22.24 -12.47 -0.19
CA GLU A 211 21.57 -12.92 1.02
C GLU A 211 20.10 -12.51 0.95
N CYS A 212 19.20 -13.49 1.12
CA CYS A 212 17.76 -13.28 1.07
C CYS A 212 17.10 -14.28 2.00
N ASP A 213 16.68 -13.78 3.17
CA ASP A 213 15.74 -14.48 4.01
C ASP A 213 14.34 -14.44 3.38
N GLU A 214 13.66 -15.58 3.34
CA GLU A 214 12.42 -15.72 2.60
C GLU A 214 11.25 -15.03 3.31
N ASP A 215 11.20 -15.11 4.64
CA ASP A 215 10.15 -14.48 5.44
C ASP A 215 10.29 -12.95 5.42
N SER A 216 11.52 -12.45 5.57
CA SER A 216 11.84 -11.02 5.48
C SER A 216 11.51 -10.45 4.10
N TYR A 217 11.87 -11.17 3.04
CA TYR A 217 11.53 -10.79 1.67
C TYR A 217 10.01 -10.69 1.47
N VAL A 218 9.25 -11.70 1.90
CA VAL A 218 7.79 -11.71 1.74
C VAL A 218 7.14 -10.61 2.60
N LEU A 219 7.56 -10.45 3.86
CA LEU A 219 7.00 -9.46 4.78
C LEU A 219 7.26 -8.02 4.31
N ALA A 220 8.45 -7.70 3.82
CA ALA A 220 8.77 -6.37 3.30
C ALA A 220 7.88 -5.99 2.10
N HIS A 221 7.60 -6.95 1.21
CA HIS A 221 6.69 -6.71 0.09
C HIS A 221 5.23 -6.57 0.53
N ILE A 222 4.79 -7.35 1.53
CA ILE A 222 3.47 -7.18 2.14
C ILE A 222 3.35 -5.79 2.78
N TYR A 223 4.34 -5.36 3.54
CA TYR A 223 4.37 -4.05 4.20
C TYR A 223 4.20 -2.91 3.18
N VAL A 224 4.97 -2.93 2.09
CA VAL A 224 4.88 -1.89 1.05
C VAL A 224 3.61 -2.01 0.21
N ALA A 225 3.11 -3.22 -0.03
CA ALA A 225 1.81 -3.40 -0.67
C ALA A 225 0.66 -2.82 0.17
N GLU A 226 0.67 -3.03 1.49
CA GLU A 226 -0.30 -2.44 2.42
C GLU A 226 -0.21 -0.90 2.43
N ARG A 227 1.00 -0.34 2.38
CA ARG A 227 1.19 1.12 2.21
C ARG A 227 0.64 1.62 0.87
N GLY A 228 0.93 0.91 -0.22
CA GLY A 228 0.44 1.26 -1.56
C GLY A 228 -1.09 1.21 -1.67
N VAL A 229 -1.71 0.21 -1.05
CA VAL A 229 -3.17 0.09 -0.96
C VAL A 229 -3.75 1.24 -0.14
N ALA A 230 -3.18 1.55 1.02
CA ALA A 230 -3.63 2.67 1.85
C ALA A 230 -3.50 4.02 1.11
N ALA A 231 -2.35 4.28 0.49
CA ALA A 231 -2.12 5.49 -0.27
C ALA A 231 -3.09 5.64 -1.46
N THR A 232 -3.33 4.55 -2.21
CA THR A 232 -4.32 4.55 -3.29
C THR A 232 -5.72 4.89 -2.79
N GLU A 233 -6.14 4.27 -1.67
CA GLU A 233 -7.47 4.52 -1.09
C GLU A 233 -7.63 6.00 -0.69
N ILE A 234 -6.60 6.59 -0.09
CA ILE A 234 -6.62 7.99 0.33
C ILE A 234 -6.59 8.95 -0.87
N TYR A 235 -5.66 8.76 -1.81
CA TYR A 235 -5.52 9.66 -2.96
C TYR A 235 -6.71 9.63 -3.90
N SER A 236 -7.25 8.44 -4.16
CA SER A 236 -8.43 8.27 -5.01
C SER A 236 -9.74 8.56 -4.28
N ARG A 237 -9.72 8.78 -2.96
CA ARG A 237 -10.92 8.88 -2.11
C ARG A 237 -11.82 7.64 -2.24
N GLY A 238 -11.24 6.45 -2.14
CA GLY A 238 -11.95 5.17 -2.21
C GLY A 238 -12.42 4.75 -3.62
N ARG A 239 -12.12 5.54 -4.66
CA ARG A 239 -12.52 5.25 -6.05
C ARG A 239 -11.67 4.16 -6.71
N GLU A 240 -10.40 4.07 -6.34
CA GLU A 240 -9.47 3.07 -6.88
C GLU A 240 -9.05 2.06 -5.82
N GLU A 241 -8.86 0.82 -6.24
CA GLU A 241 -8.46 -0.28 -5.36
C GLU A 241 -7.12 -0.92 -5.77
N LYS A 242 -6.60 -0.52 -6.94
CA LYS A 242 -5.38 -1.08 -7.55
C LYS A 242 -4.19 -0.13 -7.38
N LEU A 243 -3.00 -0.70 -7.38
CA LEU A 243 -1.74 0.04 -7.42
C LEU A 243 -0.94 -0.28 -8.69
N LEU A 244 -0.01 0.61 -9.01
CA LEU A 244 1.00 0.40 -10.04
C LEU A 244 2.31 -0.03 -9.37
N ALA A 245 3.03 -0.97 -9.95
CA ALA A 245 4.37 -1.34 -9.48
C ALA A 245 5.40 -1.11 -10.59
N VAL A 246 6.49 -0.44 -10.25
CA VAL A 246 7.61 -0.16 -11.15
C VAL A 246 8.88 -0.73 -10.54
N VAL A 247 9.54 -1.61 -11.28
CA VAL A 247 10.81 -2.23 -10.89
C VAL A 247 11.92 -1.70 -11.77
N ASP A 248 12.94 -1.13 -11.14
CA ASP A 248 14.16 -0.72 -11.81
C ASP A 248 15.17 -1.87 -11.83
N PHE A 249 15.77 -2.11 -12.99
CA PHE A 249 16.94 -2.98 -13.14
C PHE A 249 18.11 -2.25 -13.80
N GLU A 250 18.05 -0.91 -13.91
CA GLU A 250 19.18 -0.10 -14.34
C GLU A 250 20.36 -0.33 -13.37
N ASN A 251 21.51 -0.79 -13.89
CA ASN A 251 22.69 -1.19 -13.13
C ASN A 251 22.55 -2.47 -12.26
N TYR A 252 21.59 -3.35 -12.58
CA TYR A 252 21.43 -4.63 -11.87
C TYR A 252 22.63 -5.58 -12.04
N GLY A 253 23.19 -6.05 -10.91
CA GLY A 253 24.17 -7.13 -10.87
C GLY A 253 23.51 -8.51 -10.80
N GLU A 254 23.79 -9.40 -11.76
CA GLU A 254 23.14 -10.72 -11.84
C GLU A 254 23.37 -11.63 -10.62
N SER A 255 24.45 -11.42 -9.88
CA SER A 255 24.80 -12.16 -8.66
C SER A 255 23.86 -11.91 -7.47
N CYS A 256 23.05 -10.84 -7.49
CA CYS A 256 22.19 -10.44 -6.38
C CYS A 256 20.72 -10.86 -6.58
N ARG A 257 20.45 -11.81 -7.48
CA ARG A 257 19.08 -12.26 -7.77
C ARG A 257 18.42 -12.87 -6.52
N PRO A 258 17.16 -12.50 -6.19
CA PRO A 258 16.41 -13.23 -5.18
C PRO A 258 16.31 -14.72 -5.53
N PRO A 259 16.42 -15.64 -4.55
CA PRO A 259 16.21 -17.06 -4.77
C PRO A 259 14.83 -17.32 -5.39
N PHE A 260 14.76 -18.27 -6.35
CA PHE A 260 13.51 -18.59 -7.03
C PHE A 260 12.38 -19.01 -6.06
N ARG A 261 12.73 -19.68 -4.95
CA ARG A 261 11.78 -20.03 -3.88
C ARG A 261 11.10 -18.80 -3.27
N ALA A 262 11.85 -17.73 -3.02
CA ALA A 262 11.33 -16.49 -2.45
C ALA A 262 10.42 -15.76 -3.44
N ILE A 263 10.81 -15.69 -4.71
CA ILE A 263 9.97 -15.14 -5.79
C ILE A 263 8.65 -15.92 -5.91
N LYS A 264 8.73 -17.26 -5.90
CA LYS A 264 7.56 -18.13 -6.00
C LYS A 264 6.64 -17.99 -4.80
N ARG A 265 7.19 -17.90 -3.58
CA ARG A 265 6.39 -17.70 -2.37
C ARG A 265 5.72 -16.34 -2.38
N LEU A 266 6.44 -15.25 -2.66
CA LEU A 266 5.86 -13.92 -2.77
C LEU A 266 4.73 -13.88 -3.81
N SER A 267 4.97 -14.46 -5.00
CA SER A 267 3.97 -14.51 -6.07
C SER A 267 2.68 -15.20 -5.62
N ARG A 268 2.79 -16.35 -4.94
CA ARG A 268 1.63 -17.04 -4.36
C ARG A 268 0.94 -16.20 -3.28
N THR A 269 1.70 -15.66 -2.34
CA THR A 269 1.17 -14.81 -1.27
C THR A 269 0.39 -13.62 -1.82
N LEU A 270 0.90 -12.93 -2.84
CA LEU A 270 0.20 -11.81 -3.48
C LEU A 270 -1.04 -12.26 -4.25
N GLN A 271 -0.96 -13.38 -5.00
CA GLN A 271 -2.12 -13.91 -5.73
C GLN A 271 -3.25 -14.34 -4.80
N ASP A 272 -2.95 -14.98 -3.68
CA ASP A 272 -3.96 -15.54 -2.80
C ASP A 272 -4.57 -14.49 -1.84
N ASN A 273 -3.78 -13.47 -1.47
CA ASN A 273 -4.17 -12.51 -0.41
C ASN A 273 -4.35 -11.07 -0.89
N TYR A 274 -3.90 -10.73 -2.09
CA TYR A 274 -4.06 -9.40 -2.70
C TYR A 274 -4.66 -9.52 -4.11
N PRO A 275 -5.77 -10.28 -4.28
CA PRO A 275 -6.38 -10.46 -5.60
C PRO A 275 -6.84 -9.11 -6.14
N GLU A 276 -6.65 -8.92 -7.44
CA GLU A 276 -7.07 -7.70 -8.15
C GLU A 276 -6.61 -6.38 -7.52
N ARG A 277 -5.45 -6.37 -6.84
CA ARG A 277 -4.80 -5.17 -6.32
C ARG A 277 -3.72 -4.59 -7.25
N LEU A 278 -3.26 -5.35 -8.24
CA LEU A 278 -2.23 -4.90 -9.19
C LEU A 278 -2.88 -4.47 -10.51
N ASP A 279 -2.58 -3.26 -10.95
CA ASP A 279 -2.99 -2.76 -12.27
C ASP A 279 -1.94 -3.03 -13.34
N HIS A 280 -0.72 -2.51 -13.20
CA HIS A 280 0.41 -2.89 -14.05
C HIS A 280 1.68 -3.12 -13.21
N PHE A 281 2.51 -4.00 -13.71
CA PHE A 281 3.86 -4.30 -13.25
C PHE A 281 4.85 -3.92 -14.36
N ILE A 282 5.40 -2.72 -14.25
CA ILE A 282 6.34 -2.15 -15.20
C ILE A 282 7.76 -2.53 -14.79
N VAL A 283 8.52 -3.11 -15.71
CA VAL A 283 9.91 -3.51 -15.48
C VAL A 283 10.81 -2.73 -16.42
N ILE A 284 11.64 -1.86 -15.86
CA ILE A 284 12.61 -1.01 -16.57
C ILE A 284 13.93 -1.77 -16.71
N GLU A 285 14.49 -1.77 -17.91
CA GLU A 285 15.72 -2.50 -18.29
C GLU A 285 15.76 -3.98 -17.86
N PRO A 286 14.73 -4.79 -18.19
CA PRO A 286 14.63 -6.16 -17.68
C PRO A 286 15.83 -7.03 -18.11
N PRO A 287 16.58 -7.60 -17.15
CA PRO A 287 17.66 -8.53 -17.44
C PRO A 287 17.17 -9.75 -18.23
N PHE A 288 18.10 -10.47 -18.87
CA PHE A 288 17.76 -11.64 -19.67
C PHE A 288 16.95 -12.68 -18.86
N TRP A 289 17.35 -12.96 -17.62
CA TRP A 289 16.66 -13.94 -16.77
C TRP A 289 15.21 -13.54 -16.44
N VAL A 290 14.90 -12.25 -16.30
CA VAL A 290 13.53 -11.76 -16.07
C VAL A 290 12.68 -12.01 -17.31
N ARG A 291 13.21 -11.71 -18.49
CA ARG A 291 12.55 -11.98 -19.77
C ARG A 291 12.32 -13.47 -19.99
N ALA A 292 13.30 -14.30 -19.66
CA ALA A 292 13.20 -15.75 -19.75
C ALA A 292 12.15 -16.31 -18.76
N LEU A 293 12.18 -15.85 -17.50
CA LEU A 293 11.21 -16.24 -16.48
C LEU A 293 9.79 -15.86 -16.88
N PHE A 294 9.57 -14.62 -17.32
CA PHE A 294 8.26 -14.18 -17.79
C PHE A 294 7.79 -15.01 -18.99
N SER A 295 8.64 -15.23 -19.99
CA SER A 295 8.32 -16.04 -21.16
C SER A 295 7.96 -17.49 -20.80
N MET A 296 8.67 -18.07 -19.84
CA MET A 296 8.41 -19.42 -19.33
C MET A 296 7.08 -19.50 -18.56
N MET A 297 6.76 -18.50 -17.74
CA MET A 297 5.51 -18.47 -16.96
C MET A 297 4.30 -18.07 -17.81
N ARG A 298 4.52 -17.30 -18.88
CA ARG A 298 3.47 -16.72 -19.72
C ARG A 298 2.38 -17.73 -20.14
N PRO A 299 2.65 -18.96 -20.60
CA PRO A 299 1.59 -19.90 -20.98
C PRO A 299 0.60 -20.23 -19.85
N PHE A 300 1.03 -20.12 -18.59
CA PHE A 300 0.25 -20.47 -17.40
C PHE A 300 -0.48 -19.27 -16.77
N LEU A 301 -0.24 -18.05 -17.25
CA LEU A 301 -0.93 -16.84 -16.80
C LEU A 301 -2.22 -16.64 -17.59
N ASP A 302 -3.30 -16.22 -16.94
CA ASP A 302 -4.52 -15.78 -17.62
C ASP A 302 -4.25 -14.51 -18.46
N PRO A 303 -5.09 -14.20 -19.46
CA PRO A 303 -4.91 -13.03 -20.33
C PRO A 303 -4.77 -11.70 -19.59
N ASP A 304 -5.53 -11.50 -18.51
CA ASP A 304 -5.48 -10.25 -17.74
C ASP A 304 -4.12 -10.14 -17.06
N THR A 305 -3.66 -11.19 -16.37
CA THR A 305 -2.33 -11.20 -15.72
C THR A 305 -1.18 -11.02 -16.72
N LYS A 306 -1.32 -11.50 -17.96
CA LYS A 306 -0.34 -11.24 -19.04
C LYS A 306 -0.29 -9.77 -19.43
N GLY A 307 -1.45 -9.12 -19.53
CA GLY A 307 -1.58 -7.71 -19.91
C GLY A 307 -1.00 -6.76 -18.86
N LYS A 308 -0.99 -7.17 -17.59
CA LYS A 308 -0.46 -6.36 -16.48
C LYS A 308 1.08 -6.18 -16.54
N VAL A 309 1.84 -7.07 -17.20
CA VAL A 309 3.32 -6.99 -17.22
C VAL A 309 3.83 -6.17 -18.41
N VAL A 310 4.54 -5.07 -18.11
CA VAL A 310 5.04 -4.11 -19.09
C VAL A 310 6.57 -4.10 -19.05
N LEU A 311 7.21 -4.74 -20.03
CA LEU A 311 8.67 -4.78 -20.14
C LEU A 311 9.18 -3.58 -20.96
N VAL A 312 10.04 -2.74 -20.37
CA VAL A 312 10.51 -1.49 -20.98
C VAL A 312 12.03 -1.53 -21.14
N ASN A 313 12.53 -1.36 -22.36
CA ASN A 313 13.96 -1.32 -22.65
C ASN A 313 14.32 -0.06 -23.45
N GLY A 314 15.22 0.74 -22.90
CA GLY A 314 15.66 2.00 -23.49
C GLY A 314 14.68 3.16 -23.30
N GLU A 315 15.20 4.36 -23.53
CA GLU A 315 14.49 5.62 -23.27
C GLU A 315 13.20 5.79 -24.09
N ALA A 316 13.22 5.43 -25.37
CA ALA A 316 12.06 5.55 -26.25
C ALA A 316 10.85 4.75 -25.72
N GLN A 317 11.10 3.52 -25.22
CA GLN A 317 10.04 2.70 -24.64
C GLN A 317 9.59 3.23 -23.27
N ARG A 318 10.46 3.88 -22.49
CA ARG A 318 10.05 4.54 -21.25
C ARG A 318 8.99 5.60 -21.56
N VAL A 319 9.24 6.46 -22.53
CA VAL A 319 8.26 7.46 -22.97
C VAL A 319 6.99 6.79 -23.50
N GLU A 320 7.09 5.86 -24.45
CA GLU A 320 5.92 5.23 -25.09
C GLU A 320 5.05 4.45 -24.10
N ARG A 321 5.67 3.70 -23.17
CA ARG A 321 4.98 2.71 -22.35
C ARG A 321 4.74 3.13 -20.91
N VAL A 322 5.44 4.15 -20.39
CA VAL A 322 5.27 4.63 -19.01
C VAL A 322 4.45 5.94 -18.97
N SER A 323 4.63 6.85 -19.93
CA SER A 323 3.91 8.13 -19.94
C SER A 323 2.38 8.04 -20.03
N PRO A 324 1.77 6.97 -20.59
CA PRO A 324 0.31 6.79 -20.50
C PRO A 324 -0.18 6.52 -19.08
N HIS A 325 0.70 6.10 -18.17
CA HIS A 325 0.35 5.71 -16.81
C HIS A 325 0.82 6.73 -15.77
N ILE A 326 2.03 7.28 -15.90
CA ILE A 326 2.64 8.17 -14.90
C ILE A 326 3.00 9.50 -15.55
N GLU A 327 2.56 10.60 -14.96
CA GLU A 327 2.97 11.94 -15.40
C GLU A 327 4.41 12.26 -14.95
N ARG A 328 5.11 13.13 -15.70
CA ARG A 328 6.50 13.51 -15.39
C ARG A 328 6.70 14.01 -13.96
N ARG A 329 5.76 14.81 -13.44
CA ARG A 329 5.80 15.33 -12.05
C ARG A 329 5.71 14.25 -10.98
N GLU A 330 5.11 13.11 -11.32
CA GLU A 330 4.90 11.96 -10.44
C GLU A 330 5.91 10.83 -10.71
N ALA A 331 6.82 11.02 -11.67
CA ALA A 331 7.78 10.00 -12.09
C ALA A 331 9.17 10.27 -11.52
N MET A 332 9.87 9.20 -11.16
CA MET A 332 11.30 9.26 -10.91
C MET A 332 12.08 9.31 -12.24
N PRO A 333 13.29 9.88 -12.28
CA PRO A 333 14.08 10.02 -13.51
C PRO A 333 14.32 8.71 -14.29
N PHE A 334 14.44 7.56 -13.59
CA PHE A 334 14.63 6.27 -14.24
C PHE A 334 13.34 5.77 -14.93
N MET A 335 12.16 6.23 -14.49
CA MET A 335 10.86 5.83 -15.06
C MET A 335 10.57 6.59 -16.35
N LEU A 336 10.85 7.90 -16.36
CA LEU A 336 10.60 8.80 -17.49
C LEU A 336 11.70 9.86 -17.58
N PRO A 337 12.16 10.19 -18.81
CA PRO A 337 13.05 11.31 -19.04
C PRO A 337 12.51 12.63 -18.45
N GLY A 338 13.32 13.26 -17.61
CA GLY A 338 12.96 14.49 -16.91
C GLY A 338 11.97 14.30 -15.75
N GLY A 339 11.77 13.07 -15.25
CA GLY A 339 10.96 12.81 -14.06
C GLY A 339 11.37 13.71 -12.88
N GLU A 340 10.40 14.38 -12.25
CA GLU A 340 10.66 15.43 -11.27
C GLU A 340 10.86 14.91 -9.84
N LEU A 341 10.53 13.63 -9.58
CA LEU A 341 10.75 12.98 -8.30
C LEU A 341 12.22 12.52 -8.14
N SER A 342 13.14 13.47 -8.16
CA SER A 342 14.59 13.23 -8.22
C SER A 342 15.30 13.25 -6.87
N SER A 343 14.63 13.63 -5.77
CA SER A 343 15.26 13.62 -4.44
C SER A 343 15.67 12.20 -4.03
N LYS A 344 16.80 12.08 -3.33
CA LYS A 344 17.24 10.79 -2.78
C LYS A 344 16.21 10.32 -1.76
N VAL A 345 15.84 9.04 -1.83
CA VAL A 345 14.93 8.44 -0.84
C VAL A 345 15.72 8.11 0.42
N ASP A 346 15.32 8.72 1.52
CA ASP A 346 15.70 8.32 2.87
C ASP A 346 14.67 7.31 3.38
N VAL A 347 15.09 6.06 3.53
CA VAL A 347 14.18 4.97 3.85
C VAL A 347 13.79 4.95 5.33
N ASP A 348 14.66 5.45 6.21
CA ASP A 348 14.31 5.62 7.63
C ASP A 348 13.22 6.68 7.77
N GLN A 349 13.37 7.81 7.07
CA GLN A 349 12.32 8.83 6.99
C GLN A 349 11.03 8.25 6.41
N TYR A 350 11.10 7.48 5.32
CA TYR A 350 9.93 6.83 4.71
C TYR A 350 9.19 5.91 5.69
N MET A 351 9.92 5.13 6.49
CA MET A 351 9.33 4.19 7.43
C MET A 351 8.70 4.87 8.64
N HIS A 352 9.38 5.85 9.24
CA HIS A 352 8.99 6.44 10.53
C HIS A 352 8.23 7.76 10.44
N ASP A 353 8.55 8.58 9.43
CA ASP A 353 8.10 9.97 9.36
C ASP A 353 7.00 10.17 8.32
N ILE A 354 7.04 9.40 7.23
CA ILE A 354 6.01 9.46 6.20
C ILE A 354 4.80 8.63 6.64
N PRO A 355 3.59 9.23 6.65
CA PRO A 355 2.36 8.54 7.00
C PRO A 355 2.19 7.22 6.25
N PHE A 356 1.68 6.17 6.92
CA PHE A 356 1.52 4.85 6.31
C PHE A 356 0.72 4.88 4.99
N PHE A 357 -0.24 5.80 4.91
CA PHE A 357 -1.12 6.03 3.77
C PHE A 357 -0.61 7.10 2.79
N ALA A 358 0.68 7.46 2.84
CA ALA A 358 1.28 8.46 1.96
C ALA A 358 2.48 7.93 1.18
N SER A 359 2.66 8.50 -0.01
CA SER A 359 3.85 8.37 -0.85
C SER A 359 5.01 9.17 -0.26
N TYR A 360 6.23 8.71 -0.53
CA TYR A 360 7.44 9.46 -0.24
C TYR A 360 7.52 10.70 -1.14
N GLU A 361 7.42 11.88 -0.55
CA GLU A 361 7.57 13.17 -1.21
C GLU A 361 8.49 14.04 -0.35
N VAL A 362 9.55 14.59 -0.96
CA VAL A 362 10.47 15.56 -0.32
C VAL A 362 10.40 16.84 -1.11
#